data_AF-A0A968NKL3-F1
#
_entry.id   AF-A0A968NKL3-F1
#
_cell.length_a   1.000
_cell.length_b   1.000
_cell.length_c   1.000
_cell.angle_alpha   90.00
_cell.angle_beta   90.00
_cell.angle_gamma   90.00
#
_symmetry.space_group_name_H-M   'P 1'
#
loop_
_entity.id
_entity.type
_entity.pdbx_description
1 polymer ?
#
loop_
_entity_poly.entity_id
_entity_poly.type
_entity_poly.pdbx_seq_one_letter_code
_entity_poly.pdbx_strand_id
1 'polypeptide(L)'
;MSDKLFNPHNLQNLDSEEMQYKHYLEQLFNVFSQDCDIWVSKEDFNRMLLAGVVNRHSQVAVKIYLKYACVPISDPINVYVLKKTIDHFKSASSEDLVLNRPVRSGWAK
;
A
#
# COMPACT_ATOMS: atom_id res chain seq x y z
N MET A 1 -5.33 -1.96 15.27
CA MET A 1 -4.68 -2.10 13.96
C MET A 1 -3.30 -2.65 14.22
N SER A 2 -2.85 -3.66 13.47
CA SER A 2 -1.46 -4.16 13.58
C SER A 2 -0.75 -3.88 12.26
N ASP A 3 -0.10 -2.72 12.18
CA ASP A 3 0.72 -2.40 11.03
C ASP A 3 2.01 -3.21 11.14
N LYS A 4 2.41 -3.84 10.02
CA LYS A 4 3.59 -4.70 9.95
C LYS A 4 4.60 -4.10 9.00
N LEU A 5 5.82 -3.89 9.46
CA LEU A 5 6.91 -3.50 8.57
C LEU A 5 7.25 -4.70 7.67
N PHE A 6 7.16 -4.51 6.37
CA PHE A 6 7.54 -5.51 5.39
C PHE A 6 9.07 -5.65 5.34
N ASN A 7 9.54 -6.87 5.51
CA ASN A 7 10.95 -7.21 5.37
C ASN A 7 11.06 -8.42 4.42
N PRO A 8 11.65 -8.28 3.21
CA PRO A 8 11.76 -9.38 2.26
C PRO A 8 12.62 -10.54 2.79
N HIS A 9 13.48 -10.29 3.78
CA HIS A 9 14.33 -11.31 4.41
C HIS A 9 13.67 -11.99 5.62
N ASN A 10 12.56 -11.45 6.15
CA ASN A 10 11.82 -12.04 7.25
C ASN A 10 10.31 -11.95 7.01
N LEU A 11 9.78 -12.99 6.36
CA LEU A 11 8.37 -13.06 5.98
C LEU A 11 7.48 -13.69 7.06
N GLN A 12 8.03 -14.09 8.22
CA GLN A 12 7.25 -14.76 9.28
C GLN A 12 6.15 -13.88 9.86
N ASN A 13 6.26 -12.56 9.68
CA ASN A 13 5.26 -11.60 10.13
C ASN A 13 4.04 -11.53 9.20
N LEU A 14 4.13 -12.06 7.98
CA LEU A 14 3.03 -12.08 7.02
C LEU A 14 2.16 -13.33 7.21
N ASP A 15 0.85 -13.14 7.27
CA ASP A 15 -0.10 -14.26 7.28
C ASP A 15 -0.41 -14.76 5.86
N SER A 16 -1.19 -15.85 5.78
CA SER A 16 -1.49 -16.52 4.52
C SER A 16 -2.22 -15.64 3.50
N GLU A 17 -2.96 -14.63 3.94
CA GLU A 17 -3.62 -13.67 3.06
C GLU A 17 -2.63 -12.62 2.55
N GLU A 18 -1.83 -12.05 3.44
CA GLU A 18 -0.81 -11.05 3.08
C GLU A 18 0.23 -11.63 2.12
N MET A 19 0.58 -12.91 2.32
CA MET A 19 1.50 -13.65 1.44
C MET A 19 1.02 -13.77 -0.01
N GLN A 20 -0.28 -13.67 -0.28
CA GLN A 20 -0.80 -13.66 -1.66
C GLN A 20 -0.39 -12.40 -2.44
N TYR A 21 -0.03 -11.33 -1.73
CA TYR A 21 0.41 -10.06 -2.30
C TYR A 21 1.92 -9.87 -2.19
N LYS A 22 2.67 -10.91 -1.81
CA LYS A 22 4.11 -10.83 -1.58
C LYS A 22 4.87 -10.19 -2.74
N HIS A 23 4.61 -10.62 -3.98
CA HIS A 23 5.33 -10.11 -5.15
C HIS A 23 5.13 -8.60 -5.34
N TYR A 24 3.93 -8.10 -5.04
CA TYR A 24 3.65 -6.66 -5.06
C TYR A 24 4.39 -5.89 -3.96
N LEU A 25 4.50 -6.48 -2.75
CA LEU A 25 5.29 -5.90 -1.66
C LEU A 25 6.79 -5.87 -1.98
N GLU A 26 7.31 -6.95 -2.57
CA GLU A 26 8.69 -7.01 -3.07
C GLU A 26 8.94 -5.97 -4.17
N GLN A 27 7.99 -5.77 -5.07
CA GLN A 27 8.07 -4.73 -6.10
C GLN A 27 8.15 -3.32 -5.48
N LEU A 28 7.30 -3.02 -4.49
CA LEU A 28 7.38 -1.75 -3.76
C LEU A 28 8.73 -1.59 -3.04
N PHE A 29 9.18 -2.65 -2.36
CA PHE A 29 10.47 -2.63 -1.66
C PHE A 29 11.63 -2.36 -2.63
N ASN A 30 11.66 -3.02 -3.78
CA ASN A 30 12.72 -2.84 -4.77
C ASN A 30 12.75 -1.40 -5.33
N VAL A 31 11.60 -0.73 -5.42
CA VAL A 31 11.51 0.64 -5.94
C VAL A 31 11.82 1.69 -4.88
N PHE A 32 11.41 1.49 -3.63
CA PHE A 32 11.38 2.56 -2.62
C PHE A 32 12.24 2.33 -1.37
N SER A 33 12.83 1.14 -1.16
CA SER A 33 13.51 0.77 0.10
C SER A 33 14.68 1.67 0.51
N GLN A 34 15.28 2.40 -0.45
CA GLN A 34 16.36 3.34 -0.17
C GLN A 34 15.91 4.45 0.79
N ASP A 35 14.74 5.04 0.56
CA ASP A 35 14.28 6.24 1.28
C ASP A 35 12.97 6.03 2.03
N CYS A 36 12.28 4.91 1.79
CA CYS A 36 10.97 4.63 2.34
C CYS A 36 10.91 3.29 3.07
N ASP A 37 9.96 3.20 3.99
CA ASP A 37 9.54 1.97 4.64
C ASP A 37 8.25 1.46 4.02
N ILE A 38 8.16 0.14 3.85
CA ILE A 38 6.98 -0.53 3.32
C ILE A 38 6.22 -1.17 4.47
N TRP A 39 4.97 -0.79 4.66
CA TRP A 39 4.10 -1.30 5.70
C TRP A 39 2.95 -2.10 5.10
N VAL A 40 2.50 -3.13 5.81
CA VAL A 40 1.29 -3.88 5.49
C VAL A 40 0.29 -3.65 6.61
N SER A 41 -0.93 -3.25 6.28
CA SER A 41 -1.97 -3.00 7.27
C SER A 41 -3.30 -3.62 6.86
N LYS A 42 -4.01 -4.15 7.85
CA LYS A 42 -5.39 -4.61 7.73
C LYS A 42 -6.31 -3.63 8.44
N GLU A 43 -7.31 -3.15 7.71
CA GLU A 43 -8.31 -2.21 8.21
C GLU A 43 -9.72 -2.80 8.10
N ASP A 44 -10.69 -2.16 8.77
CA ASP A 44 -12.12 -2.50 8.74
C ASP A 44 -12.38 -4.00 9.02
N PHE A 45 -11.94 -4.49 10.20
CA PHE A 45 -12.09 -5.90 10.59
C PHE A 45 -11.57 -6.89 9.53
N ASN A 46 -10.38 -6.61 8.98
CA ASN A 46 -9.73 -7.36 7.89
C ASN A 46 -10.47 -7.33 6.55
N ARG A 47 -11.47 -6.46 6.36
CA ARG A 47 -12.14 -6.28 5.06
C ARG A 47 -11.25 -5.52 4.07
N MET A 48 -10.27 -4.78 4.56
CA MET A 48 -9.33 -4.04 3.74
C MET A 48 -7.90 -4.49 4.05
N LEU A 49 -7.08 -4.56 2.99
CA LEU A 49 -5.65 -4.79 3.08
C LEU A 49 -4.95 -3.71 2.26
N LEU A 50 -3.95 -3.06 2.83
CA LEU A 50 -3.19 -2.00 2.19
C LEU A 50 -1.69 -2.18 2.38
N ALA A 51 -0.94 -1.71 1.38
CA ALA A 51 0.48 -1.46 1.47
C ALA A 51 0.70 0.05 1.67
N GLY A 52 1.41 0.44 2.71
CA GLY A 52 1.89 1.80 2.93
C GLY A 52 3.31 1.94 2.43
N VAL A 53 3.60 2.98 1.64
CA VAL A 53 4.97 3.44 1.36
C VAL A 53 5.16 4.72 2.16
N VAL A 54 6.05 4.71 3.15
CA VAL A 54 6.24 5.84 4.08
C VAL A 54 7.63 6.43 3.87
N ASN A 55 7.71 7.70 3.51
CA ASN A 55 8.99 8.38 3.38
C ASN A 55 9.62 8.58 4.77
N ARG A 56 10.85 8.09 4.99
CA ARG A 56 11.50 8.13 6.31
C ARG A 56 11.78 9.55 6.80
N HIS A 57 11.96 10.50 5.90
CA HIS A 57 12.31 11.87 6.24
C HIS A 57 11.08 12.75 6.47
N SER A 58 10.15 12.76 5.53
CA SER A 58 8.96 13.62 5.62
C SER A 58 7.82 12.99 6.43
N GLN A 59 7.88 11.69 6.70
CA GLN A 59 6.81 10.89 7.32
C GLN A 59 5.49 10.91 6.53
N VAL A 60 5.51 11.39 5.29
CA VAL A 60 4.36 11.33 4.37
C VAL A 60 4.18 9.91 3.86
N ALA A 61 2.93 9.43 3.84
CA ALA A 61 2.60 8.08 3.41
C ALA A 61 1.79 8.05 2.11
N VAL A 62 2.07 7.06 1.28
CA VAL A 62 1.20 6.62 0.19
C VAL A 62 0.56 5.29 0.56
N LYS A 63 -0.75 5.30 0.80
CA LYS A 63 -1.55 4.13 1.16
C LYS A 63 -2.18 3.53 -0.09
N ILE A 64 -1.81 2.31 -0.42
CA ILE A 64 -2.25 1.62 -1.64
C ILE A 64 -3.10 0.43 -1.24
N TYR A 65 -4.39 0.44 -1.59
CA TYR A 65 -5.25 -0.71 -1.35
C TYR A 65 -4.84 -1.89 -2.26
N LEU A 66 -4.67 -3.05 -1.63
CA LEU A 66 -4.48 -4.36 -2.27
C LEU A 66 -5.79 -5.14 -2.32
N LYS A 67 -6.64 -4.93 -1.30
CA LYS A 67 -7.97 -5.51 -1.14
C LYS A 67 -8.89 -4.47 -0.52
N TYR A 68 -10.12 -4.35 -1.02
CA TYR A 68 -11.13 -3.45 -0.47
C TYR A 68 -12.48 -4.16 -0.33
N ALA A 69 -13.12 -4.05 0.84
CA ALA A 69 -14.40 -4.69 1.14
C ALA A 69 -14.42 -6.21 0.83
N CYS A 70 -13.35 -6.91 1.21
CA CYS A 70 -13.10 -8.34 0.94
C CYS A 70 -12.85 -8.69 -0.54
N VAL A 71 -12.75 -7.71 -1.43
CA VAL A 71 -12.49 -7.91 -2.87
C VAL A 71 -11.04 -7.55 -3.19
N PRO A 72 -10.23 -8.49 -3.72
CA PRO A 72 -8.90 -8.19 -4.23
C PRO A 72 -8.96 -7.16 -5.36
N ILE A 73 -8.03 -6.21 -5.36
CA ILE A 73 -7.88 -5.25 -6.45
C ILE A 73 -7.02 -5.92 -7.54
N SER A 74 -7.47 -5.85 -8.79
CA SER A 74 -6.70 -6.39 -9.92
C SER A 74 -5.50 -5.48 -10.19
N ASP A 75 -4.30 -6.08 -10.25
CA ASP A 75 -3.02 -5.40 -10.50
C ASP A 75 -2.82 -4.11 -9.66
N PRO A 76 -2.82 -4.22 -8.32
CA PRO A 76 -2.84 -3.08 -7.42
C PRO A 76 -1.53 -2.26 -7.45
N ILE A 77 -0.40 -2.87 -7.82
CA ILE A 77 0.91 -2.20 -7.93
C ILE A 77 1.40 -2.22 -9.39
N ASN A 78 0.67 -1.50 -10.24
CA ASN A 78 1.04 -1.30 -11.63
C ASN A 78 1.92 -0.05 -11.83
N VAL A 79 2.41 0.14 -13.06
CA VAL A 79 3.30 1.26 -13.43
C VAL A 79 2.68 2.63 -13.11
N TYR A 80 1.37 2.78 -13.26
CA TYR A 80 0.69 4.04 -12.95
C TYR A 80 0.70 4.34 -11.45
N VAL A 81 0.45 3.34 -10.62
CA VAL A 81 0.51 3.46 -9.15
C VAL A 81 1.93 3.83 -8.71
N LEU A 82 2.94 3.13 -9.21
CA LEU A 82 4.35 3.44 -8.91
C LEU A 82 4.72 4.87 -9.29
N LYS A 83 4.34 5.31 -10.50
CA LYS A 83 4.59 6.67 -10.95
C LYS A 83 3.91 7.71 -10.06
N LYS A 84 2.63 7.51 -9.71
CA LYS A 84 1.90 8.41 -8.81
C LYS A 84 2.55 8.51 -7.43
N THR A 85 3.02 7.40 -6.88
CA THR A 85 3.74 7.38 -5.60
C THR A 85 5.03 8.22 -5.69
N ILE A 86 5.81 8.04 -6.76
CA ILE A 86 7.04 8.82 -7.01
C ILE A 86 6.73 10.31 -7.16
N ASP A 87 5.74 10.66 -7.99
CA ASP A 87 5.36 12.04 -8.25
C ASP A 87 4.84 12.72 -6.97
N HIS A 88 4.13 11.98 -6.12
CA HIS A 88 3.64 12.49 -4.84
C HIS A 88 4.78 12.83 -3.88
N PHE A 89 5.77 11.95 -3.72
CA PHE A 89 6.93 12.26 -2.87
C PHE A 89 7.81 13.39 -3.42
N LYS A 90 7.73 13.69 -4.72
CA LYS A 90 8.41 14.84 -5.34
C LYS A 90 7.60 16.14 -5.25
N SER A 91 6.28 16.04 -5.24
CA SER A 91 5.42 17.17 -4.93
C SER A 91 5.68 17.54 -3.48
N ALA A 92 5.91 18.81 -3.14
CA ALA A 92 6.13 19.25 -1.76
C ALA A 92 4.88 19.09 -0.85
N SER A 93 3.97 18.18 -1.20
CA SER A 93 2.80 17.78 -0.45
C SER A 93 3.22 17.19 0.88
N SER A 94 2.62 17.71 1.94
CA SER A 94 2.71 17.16 3.29
C SER A 94 1.57 16.20 3.61
N GLU A 95 0.57 16.09 2.73
CA GLU A 95 -0.60 15.22 2.93
C GLU A 95 -0.33 13.81 2.45
N ASP A 96 -0.90 12.81 3.13
CA ASP A 96 -0.90 11.42 2.69
C ASP A 96 -1.70 11.26 1.38
N LEU A 97 -1.23 10.37 0.51
CA LEU A 97 -1.96 9.97 -0.70
C LEU A 97 -2.60 8.60 -0.51
N VAL A 98 -3.86 8.46 -0.93
CA VAL A 98 -4.58 7.19 -0.93
C VAL A 98 -4.85 6.75 -2.37
N LEU A 99 -4.40 5.55 -2.73
CA LEU A 99 -4.53 4.96 -4.06
C LEU A 99 -5.38 3.69 -4.03
N ASN A 100 -6.02 3.41 -5.16
CA ASN A 100 -6.88 2.23 -5.39
C ASN A 100 -8.07 2.10 -4.44
N ARG A 101 -8.41 3.13 -3.65
CA ARG A 101 -9.67 3.15 -2.92
C ARG A 101 -10.80 3.27 -3.94
N PRO A 102 -11.72 2.29 -4.05
CA PRO A 102 -12.86 2.43 -4.94
C PRO A 102 -13.63 3.68 -4.55
N VAL A 103 -13.89 4.56 -5.53
CA VAL A 103 -14.83 5.65 -5.32
C VAL A 103 -16.16 4.98 -5.04
N ARG A 104 -16.82 5.33 -3.92
CA ARG A 104 -18.24 4.99 -3.75
C ARG A 104 -18.97 5.70 -4.89
N SER A 105 -19.09 5.05 -6.06
CA SER A 105 -20.15 5.37 -7.00
C SER A 105 -21.42 5.15 -6.20
N GLY A 106 -22.03 6.26 -5.78
CA GLY A 106 -23.30 6.25 -5.10
C GLY A 106 -24.22 5.35 -5.90
N TRP A 107 -24.93 4.48 -5.19
CA TRP A 107 -26.09 3.82 -5.75
C TRP A 107 -27.04 4.94 -6.17
N ALA A 108 -26.95 5.37 -7.43
CA ALA A 108 -28.02 6.12 -8.05
C ALA A 108 -29.18 5.12 -8.13
N LYS A 109 -30.11 5.28 -7.19
CA LYS A 109 -31.43 4.66 -7.24
C LYS A 109 -32.18 5.13 -8.48
#